data_AF-A0A9X3GEL5-F1
#
_entry.id   AF-A0A9X3GEL5-F1
#
_cell.length_a   1.000
_cell.length_b   1.000
_cell.length_c   1.000
_cell.angle_alpha   90.00
_cell.angle_beta   90.00
_cell.angle_gamma   90.00
#
_symmetry.space_group_name_H-M   'P 1'
#
loop_
_entity.id
_entity.type
_entity.pdbx_description
1 polymer ?
#
loop_
_entity_poly.entity_id
_entity_poly.type
_entity_poly.pdbx_seq_one_letter_code
_entity_poly.pdbx_strand_id
1 'polypeptide(L)' 'MAAMKPRTGEGPLEVTKEGRGLVMRVPLEGGGRLVVELSPDEASALSEALKGAIS' A
#
# COMPACT_ATOMS: atom_id res chain seq x y z
N MET A 1 31.86 -9.18 3.40
CA MET A 1 30.79 -8.22 3.69
C MET A 1 29.64 -8.51 2.75
N ALA A 2 28.54 -9.10 3.21
CA ALA A 2 27.40 -9.35 2.33
C ALA A 2 26.67 -8.02 2.10
N ALA A 3 26.67 -7.52 0.87
CA ALA A 3 25.77 -6.45 0.48
C ALA A 3 24.35 -7.03 0.54
N MET A 4 23.67 -6.84 1.67
CA MET A 4 22.23 -7.09 1.73
C MET A 4 21.60 -6.16 0.70
N LYS A 5 20.92 -6.73 -0.30
CA LYS A 5 20.08 -5.92 -1.21
C LYS A 5 19.20 -5.01 -0.34
N PRO A 6 19.04 -3.71 -0.68
CA PRO A 6 18.08 -2.87 0.01
C PRO A 6 16.76 -3.62 0.05
N ARG A 7 16.28 -3.96 1.25
CA ARG A 7 15.01 -4.64 1.40
C ARG A 7 13.95 -3.61 1.02
N THR A 8 13.50 -3.61 -0.23
CA THR A 8 12.49 -2.70 -0.78
C THR A 8 11.09 -2.90 -0.18
N GLY A 9 11.00 -3.38 1.07
CA GLY A 9 9.76 -3.72 1.77
C GLY A 9 9.67 -3.26 3.23
N GLU A 10 10.70 -2.66 3.84
CA GLU A 10 10.66 -2.23 5.26
C GLU A 10 10.12 -0.80 5.45
N GLY A 11 9.01 -0.48 4.79
CA GLY A 11 8.32 0.81 4.96
C GLY A 11 6.87 0.58 5.36
N PRO A 12 6.24 1.48 6.13
CA PRO A 12 4.83 1.36 6.49
C PRO A 12 3.93 1.28 5.25
N LEU A 13 2.66 0.93 5.46
CA LEU A 13 1.65 1.13 4.42
C LEU A 13 1.64 2.61 4.01
N GLU A 14 1.68 2.87 2.71
CA GLU A 14 1.68 4.23 2.16
C GLU A 14 0.54 4.38 1.15
N VAL A 15 -0.11 5.55 1.13
CA VAL A 15 -1.11 5.91 0.12
C VAL A 15 -0.77 7.32 -0.37
N THR A 16 -0.54 7.48 -1.67
CA THR A 16 -0.25 8.77 -2.31
C THR A 16 -1.23 9.04 -3.44
N LYS A 17 -1.60 10.31 -3.66
CA LYS A 17 -2.35 10.71 -4.85
C LYS A 17 -1.38 10.96 -6.00
N GLU A 18 -1.52 10.22 -7.09
CA GLU A 18 -0.68 10.36 -8.28
C GLU A 18 -1.57 10.56 -9.51
N GLY A 19 -1.45 11.72 -10.15
CA GLY A 19 -2.31 12.11 -11.26
C GLY A 19 -3.80 12.14 -10.87
N ARG A 20 -4.58 11.23 -11.47
CA ARG A 20 -6.04 11.12 -11.25
C ARG A 20 -6.43 10.01 -10.27
N GLY A 21 -5.50 9.14 -9.89
CA GLY A 21 -5.73 8.00 -9.00
C GLY A 21 -5.00 8.11 -7.66
N LEU A 22 -5.18 7.09 -6.83
CA LEU A 22 -4.42 6.86 -5.61
C LEU A 22 -3.54 5.64 -5.80
N VAL A 23 -2.28 5.73 -5.39
CA VAL A 23 -1.34 4.61 -5.38
C VAL A 23 -1.14 4.18 -3.93
N MET A 24 -1.56 2.97 -3.63
CA MET A 24 -1.35 2.32 -2.33
C MET A 24 -0.18 1.33 -2.42
N ARG A 25 0.73 1.39 -1.46
CA ARG A 25 1.91 0.51 -1.35
C ARG A 25 1.87 -0.24 -0.02
N VAL A 26 1.75 -1.57 -0.09
CA VAL A 26 1.63 -2.45 1.08
C VAL A 26 2.90 -3.29 1.21
N PRO A 27 3.63 -3.22 2.34
CA PRO A 27 4.77 -4.10 2.60
C PRO A 27 4.32 -5.56 2.77
N LEU A 28 5.08 -6.51 2.24
CA LEU A 28 4.77 -7.94 2.33
C LEU A 28 5.76 -8.67 3.26
N GLU A 29 5.26 -9.60 4.07
CA GLU A 29 6.06 -10.52 4.89
C GLU A 29 6.81 -11.50 3.97
N GLY A 30 8.06 -11.17 3.64
CA GLY A 30 8.86 -11.89 2.63
C GLY A 30 9.66 -10.96 1.72
N GLY A 31 9.39 -9.65 1.81
CA GLY A 31 10.10 -8.62 1.07
C GLY A 31 9.33 -8.14 -0.17
N GLY A 32 9.63 -6.90 -0.58
CA GLY A 32 8.91 -6.21 -1.66
C GLY A 32 7.66 -5.49 -1.18
N ARG A 33 6.94 -4.91 -2.14
CA ARG A 33 5.70 -4.15 -1.91
C ARG A 33 4.67 -4.53 -2.95
N LEU A 34 3.44 -4.76 -2.51
CA LEU A 34 2.30 -4.77 -3.40
C LEU A 34 1.93 -3.31 -3.71
N VAL A 35 1.86 -2.96 -5.00
CA VAL A 35 1.44 -1.63 -5.45
C VAL A 35 0.09 -1.78 -6.12
N VAL A 36 -0.89 -1.02 -5.64
CA VAL A 36 -2.25 -1.01 -6.19
C VAL A 36 -2.62 0.41 -6.55
N GLU A 37 -3.14 0.61 -7.77
CA GLU A 37 -3.76 1.87 -8.18
C GLU A 37 -5.27 1.78 -7.96
N LEU A 38 -5.85 2.82 -7.38
CA LEU A 38 -7.26 2.92 -7.04
C LEU A 38 -7.82 4.23 -7.61
N SER A 39 -9.05 4.17 -8.10
CA SER A 39 -9.86 5.36 -8.30
C SER A 39 -10.31 5.95 -6.94
N PRO A 40 -10.77 7.22 -6.90
CA PRO A 40 -11.32 7.82 -5.68
C PRO A 40 -12.50 7.04 -5.09
N ASP A 41 -13.35 6.46 -5.93
CA ASP A 41 -14.54 5.71 -5.51
C ASP A 41 -14.14 4.37 -4.87
N GLU A 42 -13.20 3.64 -5.48
CA GLU A 42 -12.65 2.39 -4.93
C GLU A 42 -11.94 2.62 -3.59
N ALA A 43 -11.16 3.71 -3.47
CA ALA A 43 -10.51 4.07 -2.22
C ALA A 43 -11.53 4.38 -1.11
N SER A 44 -12.63 5.04 -1.45
CA SER A 44 -13.73 5.32 -0.51
C SER A 44 -14.42 4.04 -0.05
N ALA A 45 -14.72 3.12 -0.99
CA ALA A 45 -15.29 1.81 -0.67
C ALA A 45 -14.36 0.97 0.22
N LEU A 46 -13.05 0.97 -0.07
CA LEU A 46 -12.05 0.29 0.76
C LEU A 46 -12.01 0.85 2.18
N SER A 47 -12.06 2.18 2.34
CA SER A 47 -12.08 2.83 3.65
C SER A 47 -13.26 2.38 4.51
N GLU A 48 -14.47 2.34 3.93
CA GLU A 48 -15.67 1.88 4.64
C GLU A 48 -15.60 0.38 4.99
N ALA A 49 -15.12 -0.46 4.07
CA ALA A 49 -14.92 -1.88 4.33
C ALA A 49 -13.94 -2.13 5.49
N LEU A 50 -12.83 -1.37 5.53
CA LEU A 50 -11.85 -1.46 6.62
C LEU A 50 -12.44 -0.98 7.94
N LYS A 51 -13.16 0.15 7.97
CA LYS A 51 -13.84 0.64 9.18
C LYS A 51 -14.81 -0.39 9.75
N GLY A 52 -15.60 -1.04 8.89
CA GLY A 52 -16.53 -2.09 9.31
C GLY A 52 -15.85 -3.38 9.81
N ALA A 53 -14.60 -3.63 9.40
CA ALA A 53 -13.85 -4.80 9.86
C ALA A 53 -13.16 -4.59 11.21
N ILE A 54 -12.87 -3.34 11.59
CA ILE A 54 -12.19 -3.00 12.86
C ILE A 54 -13.15 -2.56 13.97
N SER A 55 -14.44 -2.43 13.69
CA SER A 55 -15.49 -2.00 14.63
C SER A 55 -16.05 -3.14 15.49
#